data_AF-A0A9E8TL08-F1
#
_entry.id   AF-A0A9E8TL08-F1
#
_cell.length_a   1.000
_cell.length_b   1.000
_cell.length_c   1.000
_cell.angle_alpha   90.00
_cell.angle_beta   90.00
_cell.angle_gamma   90.00
#
_symmetry.space_group_name_H-M   'P 1'
#
loop_
_entity.id
_entity.type
_entity.pdbx_description
1 polymer ?
#
loop_
_entity_poly.entity_id
_entity_poly.type
_entity_poly.pdbx_seq_one_letter_code
_entity_poly.pdbx_strand_id
1 'polypeptide(L)'
;MTNFTETDHPRVADGTFTEKAQTKPETSLSGGTPAEEVFAAVESSSTRGQYTLESVQTHPPIDFGKPILISIGGDAHVNTRVGAAARLFTSEESNAAREEYEALITAGKNSMQKLTVMSVSDRGIPYIHEGTGAELADGRRRLLCKGSRTKAYDFTERKLLGVVKNYGGQDALAARFQGAVEQVPVTEPVTFDGIPEYDGSGEQNSVAAVYLMDGPDFGNGSEPGCMFFATDIQTSDNIVNGYFWAPSDAGLLTSESGSFYLHDFKRKAGRVRDYEPGSMSFTDAAKLDSDRAAGYKAVVGK
;
A
#
# COMPACT_ATOMS: atom_id res chain seq x y z
N MET A 1 12.01 31.95 30.24
CA MET A 1 12.75 32.25 29.00
C MET A 1 13.69 31.09 28.76
N THR A 2 13.25 30.11 27.96
CA THR A 2 14.04 28.95 27.56
C THR A 2 14.40 29.15 26.10
N ASN A 3 15.69 28.99 25.81
CA ASN A 3 16.37 29.46 24.62
C ASN A 3 15.78 28.84 23.34
N PHE A 4 15.31 29.73 22.46
CA PHE A 4 15.13 29.46 21.04
C PHE A 4 16.53 29.20 20.44
N THR A 5 16.76 28.03 19.88
CA THR A 5 17.98 27.71 19.12
C THR A 5 17.73 27.89 17.63
N GLU A 6 18.69 28.50 16.93
CA GLU A 6 18.67 28.88 15.50
C GLU A 6 18.48 27.72 14.51
N THR A 7 18.32 26.48 14.97
CA THR A 7 17.99 25.32 14.12
C THR A 7 16.52 25.28 13.67
N ASP A 8 15.64 26.08 14.28
CA ASP A 8 14.19 25.99 14.05
C ASP A 8 13.61 26.98 13.01
N HIS A 9 14.39 27.83 12.32
CA HIS A 9 13.87 28.70 11.23
C HIS A 9 14.99 29.27 10.30
N PRO A 10 14.71 29.90 9.13
CA PRO A 10 14.53 29.28 7.80
C PRO A 10 15.51 29.86 6.74
N ARG A 11 15.76 29.11 5.65
CA ARG A 11 16.78 29.36 4.60
C ARG A 11 18.20 28.97 5.02
N VAL A 12 18.71 27.92 4.39
CA VAL A 12 20.14 27.90 4.08
C VAL A 12 20.33 28.93 2.96
N ALA A 13 21.29 29.84 3.14
CA ALA A 13 21.50 31.01 2.27
C ALA A 13 21.93 30.67 0.82
N ASP A 14 22.07 29.39 0.50
CA ASP A 14 22.55 28.85 -0.76
C ASP A 14 21.44 28.40 -1.73
N GLY A 15 20.17 28.48 -1.31
CA GLY A 15 19.04 28.01 -2.12
C GLY A 15 18.74 26.51 -2.03
N THR A 16 19.28 25.81 -1.02
CA THR A 16 18.98 24.40 -0.78
C THR A 16 17.65 24.19 -0.04
N PHE A 17 16.95 23.11 -0.40
CA PHE A 17 15.65 22.71 0.18
C PHE A 17 15.86 21.56 1.16
N THR A 18 15.12 21.56 2.28
CA THR A 18 15.08 20.43 3.19
C THR A 18 14.20 19.34 2.59
N GLU A 19 14.78 18.17 2.31
CA GLU A 19 14.05 16.99 1.86
C GLU A 19 13.18 16.46 3.00
N LYS A 20 11.88 16.32 2.76
CA LYS A 20 10.97 15.71 3.73
C LYS A 20 11.07 14.19 3.57
N ALA A 21 11.90 13.55 4.38
CA ALA A 21 11.90 12.09 4.53
C ALA A 21 10.56 11.65 5.16
N GLN A 22 9.87 10.71 4.52
CA GLN A 22 8.55 10.26 4.95
C GLN A 22 8.72 8.93 5.69
N THR A 23 9.10 9.02 6.96
CA THR A 23 9.53 7.87 7.77
C THR A 23 8.50 7.38 8.80
N LYS A 24 7.35 8.06 8.93
CA LYS A 24 6.35 7.74 9.96
C LYS A 24 4.99 7.39 9.37
N PRO A 25 4.32 6.34 9.89
CA PRO A 25 2.90 6.17 9.69
C PRO A 25 2.18 7.31 10.43
N GLU A 26 1.29 8.02 9.76
CA GLU A 26 0.36 8.92 10.43
C GLU A 26 -0.85 8.11 10.90
N THR A 27 -1.36 8.51 12.06
CA THR A 27 -2.39 7.83 12.86
C THR A 27 -3.63 7.43 12.06
N SER A 28 -4.09 6.19 12.20
CA SER A 28 -5.32 5.66 11.60
C SER A 28 -6.47 5.58 12.62
N LEU A 29 -7.71 5.81 12.19
CA LEU A 29 -8.90 5.66 13.05
C LEU A 29 -9.66 4.37 12.70
N SER A 30 -10.24 3.69 13.68
CA SER A 30 -10.67 2.28 13.59
C SER A 30 -12.01 2.00 12.91
N GLY A 31 -12.16 0.76 12.40
CA GLY A 31 -13.20 -0.18 12.86
C GLY A 31 -14.52 -0.20 12.06
N GLY A 32 -14.51 -0.82 10.88
CA GLY A 32 -15.70 -1.19 10.14
C GLY A 32 -15.51 -2.50 9.40
N THR A 33 -16.55 -3.33 9.29
CA THR A 33 -16.57 -4.50 8.41
C THR A 33 -16.95 -4.03 7.00
N PRO A 34 -16.11 -4.22 5.96
CA PRO A 34 -16.38 -3.58 4.69
C PRO A 34 -17.31 -4.41 3.80
N ALA A 35 -18.50 -3.86 3.51
CA ALA A 35 -19.18 -4.14 2.25
C ALA A 35 -18.61 -3.16 1.20
N GLU A 36 -17.86 -3.70 0.24
CA GLU A 36 -17.27 -3.01 -0.92
C GLU A 36 -16.38 -1.79 -0.55
N GLU A 37 -15.11 -2.02 -0.24
CA GLU A 37 -14.17 -0.92 0.08
C GLU A 37 -14.02 0.05 -1.11
N VAL A 38 -14.33 1.33 -0.85
CA VAL A 38 -14.11 2.45 -1.76
C VAL A 38 -13.01 3.30 -1.15
N PHE A 39 -11.94 3.55 -1.91
CA PHE A 39 -10.82 4.35 -1.44
C PHE A 39 -10.99 5.82 -1.87
N ALA A 40 -10.79 6.72 -0.91
CA ALA A 40 -10.83 8.16 -1.13
C ALA A 40 -9.52 8.82 -0.69
N ALA A 41 -9.21 9.97 -1.30
CA ALA A 41 -8.12 10.82 -0.85
C ALA A 41 -8.55 11.59 0.41
N VAL A 42 -7.91 11.32 1.55
CA VAL A 42 -8.15 12.00 2.82
C VAL A 42 -6.99 12.95 3.11
N GLU A 43 -7.26 14.22 3.37
CA GLU A 43 -6.20 15.20 3.64
C GLU A 43 -5.52 14.88 4.98
N SER A 44 -4.20 14.76 4.97
CA SER A 44 -3.40 14.56 6.18
C SER A 44 -3.52 15.78 7.09
N SER A 45 -3.82 15.54 8.37
CA SER A 45 -3.91 16.59 9.38
C SER A 45 -2.60 17.32 9.64
N SER A 46 -1.45 16.77 9.21
CA SER A 46 -0.12 17.31 9.50
C SER A 46 0.41 18.25 8.40
N THR A 47 -0.06 18.09 7.16
CA THR A 47 0.54 18.74 5.99
C THR A 47 -0.50 19.07 4.94
N ARG A 48 -0.74 20.37 4.74
CA ARG A 48 -1.66 20.88 3.71
C ARG A 48 -1.30 20.36 2.32
N GLY A 49 -2.28 19.84 1.59
CA GLY A 49 -2.10 19.30 0.25
C GLY A 49 -1.34 17.97 0.18
N GLN A 50 -1.18 17.28 1.30
CA GLN A 50 -0.79 15.87 1.33
C GLN A 50 -2.02 15.04 1.69
N TYR A 51 -2.26 13.96 0.95
CA TYR A 51 -3.40 13.08 1.15
C TYR A 51 -2.94 11.63 1.26
N THR A 52 -3.62 10.87 2.13
CA THR A 52 -3.54 9.41 2.22
C THR A 52 -4.72 8.81 1.44
N LEU A 53 -4.52 7.63 0.85
CA LEU A 53 -5.64 6.85 0.31
C LEU A 53 -6.16 5.95 1.41
N GLU A 54 -7.40 6.18 1.84
CA GLU A 54 -8.02 5.46 2.94
C GLU A 54 -9.34 4.86 2.49
N SER A 55 -9.65 3.66 3.01
CA SER A 55 -10.96 3.01 2.82
C SER A 55 -12.02 3.80 3.59
N VAL A 56 -13.03 4.31 2.89
CA VAL A 56 -14.11 5.12 3.49
C VAL A 56 -14.94 4.30 4.50
N GLN A 57 -14.93 2.98 4.38
CA GLN A 57 -15.68 2.05 5.22
C GLN A 57 -14.98 1.75 6.54
N THR A 58 -13.65 1.61 6.53
CA THR A 58 -12.85 1.42 7.77
C THR A 58 -12.44 2.76 8.38
N HIS A 59 -12.48 3.83 7.59
CA HIS A 59 -12.14 5.21 7.97
C HIS A 59 -13.23 6.20 7.50
N PRO A 60 -14.45 6.14 8.07
CA PRO A 60 -15.48 7.12 7.74
C PRO A 60 -15.00 8.54 8.11
N PRO A 61 -15.35 9.58 7.33
CA PRO A 61 -14.96 10.95 7.62
C PRO A 61 -15.39 11.36 9.04
N ILE A 62 -14.51 12.07 9.73
CA ILE A 62 -14.64 12.39 11.16
C ILE A 62 -15.96 13.15 11.42
N ASP A 63 -16.86 12.51 12.18
CA ASP A 63 -17.98 13.16 12.85
C ASP A 63 -17.50 13.66 14.22
N PHE A 64 -17.32 14.98 14.35
CA PHE A 64 -16.83 15.63 15.57
C PHE A 64 -17.73 15.45 16.80
N GLY A 65 -18.87 14.76 16.68
CA GLY A 65 -19.81 14.47 17.76
C GLY A 65 -19.63 13.15 18.50
N LYS A 66 -18.68 12.27 18.13
CA LYS A 66 -18.50 10.93 18.74
C LYS A 66 -17.11 10.73 19.37
N PRO A 67 -16.99 9.91 20.44
CA PRO A 67 -15.69 9.57 21.02
C PRO A 67 -14.81 8.87 19.99
N ILE A 68 -13.60 9.40 19.81
CA ILE A 68 -12.60 8.95 18.84
C ILE A 68 -11.80 7.78 19.44
N LEU A 69 -11.88 6.60 18.83
CA LEU A 69 -10.97 5.50 19.14
C LEU A 69 -9.72 5.63 18.25
N ILE A 70 -8.56 5.85 18.86
CA ILE A 70 -7.28 5.96 18.17
C ILE A 70 -6.71 4.54 18.01
N SER A 71 -6.69 4.00 16.78
CA SER A 71 -5.98 2.77 16.46
C SER A 71 -4.57 3.09 15.96
N ILE A 72 -3.54 2.73 16.73
CA ILE A 72 -2.16 2.92 16.28
C ILE A 72 -1.79 1.73 15.40
N GLY A 73 -1.77 1.97 14.09
CA GLY A 73 -1.58 0.94 13.05
C GLY A 73 -2.92 0.64 12.39
N GLY A 74 -3.01 0.93 11.08
CA GLY A 74 -4.22 0.66 10.31
C GLY A 74 -4.56 -0.83 10.28
N ASP A 75 -5.78 -1.15 9.88
CA ASP A 75 -6.24 -2.53 9.80
C ASP A 75 -5.39 -3.34 8.82
N ALA A 76 -4.73 -4.41 9.29
CA ALA A 76 -3.76 -5.17 8.50
C ALA A 76 -4.33 -5.67 7.17
N HIS A 77 -5.57 -6.19 7.20
CA HIS A 77 -6.28 -6.68 6.02
C HIS A 77 -6.53 -5.59 4.97
N VAL A 78 -6.72 -4.33 5.38
CA VAL A 78 -6.88 -3.18 4.48
C VAL A 78 -5.52 -2.76 3.92
N ASN A 79 -4.51 -2.67 4.79
CA ASN A 79 -3.16 -2.25 4.40
C ASN A 79 -2.54 -3.19 3.38
N THR A 80 -2.68 -4.51 3.55
CA THR A 80 -2.17 -5.50 2.59
C THR A 80 -2.84 -5.37 1.24
N ARG A 81 -4.14 -5.07 1.21
CA ARG A 81 -4.90 -4.85 -0.02
C ARG A 81 -4.45 -3.58 -0.76
N VAL A 82 -4.21 -2.50 -0.02
CA VAL A 82 -3.67 -1.25 -0.56
C VAL A 82 -2.26 -1.46 -1.12
N GLY A 83 -1.39 -2.15 -0.38
CA GLY A 83 -0.04 -2.49 -0.82
C GLY A 83 -0.05 -3.36 -2.09
N ALA A 84 -0.91 -4.37 -2.13
CA ALA A 84 -1.12 -5.22 -3.30
C ALA A 84 -1.59 -4.42 -4.52
N ALA A 85 -2.54 -3.50 -4.35
CA ALA A 85 -3.04 -2.66 -5.44
C ALA A 85 -1.94 -1.74 -6.01
N ALA A 86 -1.09 -1.18 -5.15
CA ALA A 86 0.05 -0.37 -5.58
C ALA A 86 1.08 -1.17 -6.41
N ARG A 87 1.13 -2.51 -6.26
CA ARG A 87 1.98 -3.40 -7.05
C ARG A 87 1.41 -3.72 -8.43
N LEU A 88 0.10 -3.59 -8.64
CA LEU A 88 -0.50 -3.80 -9.97
C LEU A 88 -0.11 -2.73 -11.00
N PHE A 89 0.33 -1.56 -10.56
CA PHE A 89 0.90 -0.55 -11.46
C PHE A 89 2.25 -1.04 -12.00
N THR A 90 2.35 -1.21 -13.30
CA THR A 90 3.55 -1.73 -13.94
C THR A 90 4.72 -0.73 -13.88
N SER A 91 5.95 -1.23 -14.08
CA SER A 91 7.13 -0.35 -14.23
C SER A 91 6.97 0.60 -15.41
N GLU A 92 6.30 0.17 -16.49
CA GLU A 92 6.02 1.01 -17.66
C GLU A 92 5.10 2.17 -17.29
N GLU A 93 3.98 1.91 -16.60
CA GLU A 93 3.09 2.97 -16.12
C GLU A 93 3.78 3.91 -15.14
N SER A 94 4.64 3.38 -14.26
CA SER A 94 5.39 4.23 -13.35
C SER A 94 6.42 5.11 -14.07
N ASN A 95 7.02 4.61 -15.14
CA ASN A 95 7.94 5.38 -15.95
C ASN A 95 7.19 6.45 -16.76
N ALA A 96 6.04 6.11 -17.34
CA ALA A 96 5.19 7.08 -18.03
C ALA A 96 4.72 8.21 -17.10
N ALA A 97 4.31 7.88 -15.87
CA ALA A 97 3.97 8.88 -14.86
C ALA A 97 5.19 9.77 -14.48
N ARG A 98 6.39 9.20 -14.45
CA ARG A 98 7.63 9.96 -14.20
C ARG A 98 7.97 10.87 -15.38
N GLU A 99 7.90 10.39 -16.61
CA GLU A 99 8.11 11.21 -17.81
C GLU A 99 7.11 12.37 -17.86
N GLU A 100 5.84 12.13 -17.53
CA GLU A 100 4.82 13.17 -17.45
C GLU A 100 5.13 14.19 -16.34
N TYR A 101 5.52 13.73 -15.15
CA TYR A 101 5.97 14.59 -14.05
C TYR A 101 7.11 15.52 -14.50
N GLU A 102 8.14 14.95 -15.13
CA GLU A 102 9.30 15.71 -15.59
C GLU A 102 8.95 16.70 -16.71
N ALA A 103 8.14 16.27 -17.68
CA ALA A 103 7.69 17.09 -18.79
C ALA A 103 6.87 18.30 -18.30
N LEU A 104 5.96 18.10 -17.34
CA LEU A 104 5.15 19.18 -16.79
C LEU A 104 5.99 20.20 -16.01
N ILE A 105 7.04 19.76 -15.30
CA ILE A 105 7.98 20.66 -14.63
C ILE A 105 8.80 21.44 -15.65
N THR A 106 9.34 20.78 -16.67
CA THR A 106 10.16 21.43 -17.69
C THR A 106 9.35 22.41 -18.55
N ALA A 107 8.09 22.09 -18.90
CA ALA A 107 7.19 23.02 -19.58
C ALA A 107 6.85 24.25 -18.69
N GLY A 108 6.88 24.06 -17.37
CA GLY A 108 6.63 25.08 -16.36
C GLY A 108 7.79 26.04 -16.06
N LYS A 109 8.93 25.95 -16.79
CA LYS A 109 10.20 26.67 -16.50
C LYS A 109 10.05 28.16 -16.18
N ASN A 110 9.01 28.82 -16.67
CA ASN A 110 8.77 30.25 -16.46
C ASN A 110 7.56 30.58 -15.55
N SER A 111 6.80 29.60 -15.06
CA SER A 111 5.52 29.87 -14.37
C SER A 111 5.22 29.03 -13.13
N MET A 112 6.17 28.22 -12.64
CA MET A 112 5.99 27.41 -11.42
C MET A 112 4.73 26.55 -11.51
N GLN A 113 4.84 25.40 -12.18
CA GLN A 113 3.69 24.57 -12.53
C GLN A 113 3.11 23.89 -11.28
N LYS A 114 1.83 24.12 -10.99
CA LYS A 114 1.11 23.37 -9.96
C LYS A 114 0.81 21.96 -10.46
N LEU A 115 0.99 20.97 -9.60
CA LEU A 115 0.83 19.55 -9.90
C LEU A 115 0.17 18.83 -8.72
N THR A 116 -0.52 17.74 -9.04
CA THR A 116 -0.96 16.71 -8.09
C THR A 116 -0.28 15.41 -8.50
N VAL A 117 0.44 14.74 -7.60
CA VAL A 117 1.29 13.58 -7.89
C VAL A 117 0.93 12.44 -6.93
N MET A 118 0.64 11.25 -7.46
CA MET A 118 0.48 10.04 -6.66
C MET A 118 1.79 9.25 -6.66
N SER A 119 2.31 8.93 -5.47
CA SER A 119 3.55 8.18 -5.29
C SER A 119 3.36 7.05 -4.29
N VAL A 120 4.27 6.09 -4.29
CA VAL A 120 4.29 5.00 -3.30
C VAL A 120 5.52 5.18 -2.41
N SER A 121 5.33 5.00 -1.10
CA SER A 121 6.46 4.90 -0.17
C SER A 121 7.17 3.55 -0.30
N ASP A 122 8.34 3.43 0.31
CA ASP A 122 9.14 2.19 0.31
C ASP A 122 8.40 0.99 0.92
N ARG A 123 7.33 1.25 1.70
CA ARG A 123 6.46 0.23 2.31
C ARG A 123 5.23 -0.12 1.47
N GLY A 124 5.14 0.35 0.22
CA GLY A 124 3.98 0.08 -0.64
C GLY A 124 2.76 0.96 -0.36
N ILE A 125 2.85 1.94 0.56
CA ILE A 125 1.72 2.82 0.90
C ILE A 125 1.63 3.96 -0.12
N PRO A 126 0.49 4.16 -0.81
CA PRO A 126 0.28 5.26 -1.74
C PRO A 126 -0.03 6.57 -1.02
N TYR A 127 0.48 7.66 -1.57
CA TYR A 127 0.25 9.04 -1.12
C TYR A 127 -0.02 9.93 -2.32
N ILE A 128 -0.92 10.91 -2.14
CA ILE A 128 -1.14 11.97 -3.12
C ILE A 128 -0.56 13.27 -2.58
N HIS A 129 0.21 13.96 -3.41
CA HIS A 129 0.90 15.19 -3.08
C HIS A 129 0.50 16.29 -4.04
N GLU A 130 -0.01 17.38 -3.52
CA GLU A 130 -0.16 18.62 -4.25
C GLU A 130 1.05 19.52 -3.98
N GLY A 131 1.57 20.09 -5.06
CA GLY A 131 2.69 21.01 -4.93
C GLY A 131 3.04 21.74 -6.21
N THR A 132 4.09 22.52 -6.14
CA THR A 132 4.57 23.31 -7.26
C THR A 132 5.87 22.71 -7.75
N GLY A 133 5.85 22.22 -8.98
CA GLY A 133 7.00 21.64 -9.64
C GLY A 133 8.08 22.68 -9.91
N ALA A 134 9.31 22.35 -9.55
CA ALA A 134 10.48 23.19 -9.74
C ALA A 134 11.68 22.36 -10.19
N GLU A 135 12.41 22.87 -11.18
CA GLU A 135 13.76 22.42 -11.50
C GLU A 135 14.72 23.25 -10.64
N LEU A 136 15.51 22.58 -9.82
CA LEU A 136 16.48 23.21 -8.94
C LEU A 136 17.81 23.45 -9.67
N ALA A 137 18.68 24.27 -9.06
CA ALA A 137 19.99 24.61 -9.63
C ALA A 137 20.92 23.39 -9.80
N ASP A 138 20.68 22.31 -9.05
CA ASP A 138 21.37 21.02 -9.18
C ASP A 138 20.82 20.15 -10.32
N GLY A 139 19.86 20.65 -11.10
CA GLY A 139 19.19 19.95 -12.19
C GLY A 139 18.10 18.97 -11.73
N ARG A 140 17.90 18.77 -10.42
CA ARG A 140 16.87 17.86 -9.91
C ARG A 140 15.49 18.51 -9.97
N ARG A 141 14.49 17.68 -10.27
CA ARG A 141 13.08 18.11 -10.36
C ARG A 141 12.33 17.72 -9.10
N ARG A 142 11.89 18.71 -8.33
CA ARG A 142 11.21 18.50 -7.05
C ARG A 142 9.81 19.11 -7.05
N LEU A 143 8.95 18.57 -6.19
CA LEU A 143 7.62 19.10 -5.95
C LEU A 143 7.60 19.87 -4.63
N LEU A 144 7.58 21.20 -4.68
CA LEU A 144 7.43 22.03 -3.48
C LEU A 144 6.06 21.80 -2.85
N CYS A 145 6.00 21.41 -1.58
CA CYS A 145 4.72 21.08 -0.93
C CYS A 145 3.76 22.28 -1.00
N LYS A 146 2.47 22.04 -1.26
CA LYS A 146 1.45 23.10 -1.28
C LYS A 146 1.47 23.93 0.00
N GLY A 147 1.57 25.25 -0.15
CA GLY A 147 1.66 26.19 0.97
C GLY A 147 3.02 26.23 1.67
N SER A 148 3.98 25.39 1.27
CA SER A 148 5.37 25.44 1.74
C SER A 148 6.23 26.26 0.79
N ARG A 149 7.25 26.93 1.35
CA ARG A 149 8.29 27.63 0.59
C ARG A 149 9.64 26.94 0.63
N THR A 150 9.82 25.95 1.50
CA THR A 150 11.14 25.37 1.84
C THR A 150 11.15 23.84 1.88
N LYS A 151 9.97 23.20 1.88
CA LYS A 151 9.84 21.73 1.87
C LYS A 151 9.46 21.27 0.49
N ALA A 152 10.17 20.26 0.01
CA ALA A 152 9.92 19.65 -1.29
C ALA A 152 9.90 18.13 -1.16
N TYR A 153 9.14 17.48 -2.04
CA TYR A 153 9.22 16.05 -2.28
C TYR A 153 10.21 15.78 -3.42
N ASP A 154 11.10 14.83 -3.20
CA ASP A 154 11.94 14.25 -4.25
C ASP A 154 11.33 12.89 -4.63
N PHE A 155 11.06 12.72 -5.93
CA PHE A 155 10.47 11.51 -6.48
C PHE A 155 11.45 10.74 -7.39
N THR A 156 12.73 11.11 -7.39
CA THR A 156 13.75 10.50 -8.26
C THR A 156 13.82 8.99 -8.08
N GLU A 157 13.77 8.52 -6.83
CA GLU A 157 13.87 7.10 -6.48
C GLU A 157 12.51 6.46 -6.16
N ARG A 158 11.41 7.24 -6.21
CA ARG A 158 10.08 6.76 -5.81
C ARG A 158 9.27 6.28 -6.99
N LYS A 159 8.49 5.22 -6.77
CA LYS A 159 7.47 4.78 -7.73
C LYS A 159 6.36 5.83 -7.81
N LEU A 160 6.07 6.31 -9.02
CA LEU A 160 4.96 7.22 -9.29
C LEU A 160 3.82 6.46 -9.93
N LEU A 161 2.59 6.69 -9.48
CA LEU A 161 1.41 5.98 -9.99
C LEU A 161 0.55 6.85 -10.92
N GLY A 162 0.78 8.17 -10.89
CA GLY A 162 0.08 9.12 -11.76
C GLY A 162 0.39 10.56 -11.41
N VAL A 163 0.17 11.44 -12.37
CA VAL A 163 0.39 12.89 -12.24
C VAL A 163 -0.77 13.61 -12.91
N VAL A 164 -1.20 14.72 -12.32
CA VAL A 164 -2.24 15.59 -12.87
C VAL A 164 -1.75 17.03 -12.81
N LYS A 165 -2.01 17.78 -13.88
CA LYS A 165 -1.75 19.22 -13.92
C LYS A 165 -2.70 19.97 -12.99
N ASN A 166 -2.16 20.96 -12.29
CA ASN A 166 -2.82 21.78 -11.28
C ASN A 166 -3.12 21.05 -9.96
N TYR A 167 -3.61 21.83 -8.99
CA TYR A 167 -4.21 21.34 -7.75
C TYR A 167 -5.62 20.81 -8.00
N GLY A 168 -6.13 20.01 -7.09
CA GLY A 168 -7.48 19.44 -7.15
C GLY A 168 -7.55 18.12 -7.91
N GLY A 169 -6.41 17.50 -8.25
CA GLY A 169 -6.36 16.24 -9.01
C GLY A 169 -6.51 14.98 -8.15
N GLN A 170 -6.67 15.10 -6.83
CA GLN A 170 -6.62 13.97 -5.91
C GLN A 170 -7.73 12.95 -6.14
N ASP A 171 -8.94 13.39 -6.51
CA ASP A 171 -10.07 12.49 -6.75
C ASP A 171 -9.87 11.67 -8.04
N ALA A 172 -9.28 12.29 -9.08
CA ALA A 172 -8.96 11.59 -10.32
C ALA A 172 -7.87 10.53 -10.11
N LEU A 173 -6.85 10.85 -9.29
CA LEU A 173 -5.81 9.90 -8.92
C LEU A 173 -6.34 8.78 -8.01
N ALA A 174 -7.24 9.10 -7.07
CA ALA A 174 -7.93 8.11 -6.24
C ALA A 174 -8.79 7.16 -7.09
N ALA A 175 -9.55 7.68 -8.07
CA ALA A 175 -10.34 6.86 -8.99
C ALA A 175 -9.46 5.94 -9.85
N ARG A 176 -8.29 6.43 -10.31
CA ARG A 176 -7.29 5.60 -11.00
C ARG A 176 -6.80 4.46 -10.10
N PHE A 177 -6.52 4.75 -8.83
CA PHE A 177 -6.08 3.74 -7.85
C PHE A 177 -7.19 2.74 -7.52
N GLN A 178 -8.44 3.19 -7.42
CA GLN A 178 -9.60 2.33 -7.19
C GLN A 178 -9.71 1.23 -8.25
N GLY A 179 -9.46 1.54 -9.54
CA GLY A 179 -9.43 0.53 -10.59
C GLY A 179 -8.35 -0.56 -10.43
N ALA A 180 -7.26 -0.26 -9.70
CA ALA A 180 -6.29 -1.28 -9.30
C ALA A 180 -6.78 -2.09 -8.09
N VAL A 181 -7.35 -1.42 -7.08
CA VAL A 181 -7.95 -2.08 -5.90
C VAL A 181 -9.04 -3.09 -6.27
N GLU A 182 -9.86 -2.78 -7.27
CA GLU A 182 -10.92 -3.65 -7.77
C GLU A 182 -10.41 -4.99 -8.33
N GLN A 183 -9.13 -5.05 -8.73
CA GLN A 183 -8.48 -6.26 -9.19
C GLN A 183 -7.86 -7.08 -8.04
N VAL A 184 -7.76 -6.50 -6.85
CA VAL A 184 -7.24 -7.18 -5.65
C VAL A 184 -8.41 -7.81 -4.88
N PRO A 185 -8.30 -9.08 -4.43
CA PRO A 185 -9.34 -9.74 -3.66
C PRO A 185 -9.74 -8.91 -2.44
N VAL A 186 -11.04 -8.90 -2.12
CA VAL A 186 -11.53 -8.26 -0.90
C VAL A 186 -11.08 -9.11 0.30
N THR A 187 -10.53 -8.43 1.30
CA THR A 187 -9.96 -9.05 2.49
C THR A 187 -10.75 -8.68 3.75
N GLU A 188 -10.73 -9.58 4.72
CA GLU A 188 -11.32 -9.40 6.04
C GLU A 188 -10.27 -9.64 7.13
N PRO A 189 -10.52 -9.24 8.39
CA PRO A 189 -9.68 -9.62 9.52
C PRO A 189 -9.40 -11.12 9.53
N VAL A 190 -8.16 -11.49 9.83
CA VAL A 190 -7.73 -12.89 9.86
C VAL A 190 -8.55 -13.68 10.89
N THR A 191 -9.34 -14.62 10.39
CA THR A 191 -9.95 -15.71 11.15
C THR A 191 -9.40 -17.04 10.66
N PHE A 192 -9.45 -18.05 11.53
CA PHE A 192 -9.00 -19.42 11.23
C PHE A 192 -10.17 -20.41 11.19
N ASP A 193 -11.40 -19.91 11.27
CA ASP A 193 -12.61 -20.73 11.29
C ASP A 193 -12.75 -21.49 9.97
N GLY A 194 -13.08 -22.78 10.07
CA GLY A 194 -13.25 -23.68 8.93
C GLY A 194 -11.96 -24.28 8.37
N ILE A 195 -10.80 -23.98 8.95
CA ILE A 195 -9.54 -24.65 8.60
C ILE A 195 -9.40 -25.90 9.48
N PRO A 196 -9.14 -27.09 8.89
CA PRO A 196 -9.03 -28.34 9.63
C PRO A 196 -7.79 -28.35 10.54
N GLU A 197 -7.90 -29.06 11.66
CA GLU A 197 -6.75 -29.37 12.52
C GLU A 197 -5.88 -30.43 11.83
N TYR A 198 -4.57 -30.26 11.91
CA TYR A 198 -3.59 -31.23 11.46
C TYR A 198 -3.72 -32.53 12.27
N ASP A 199 -4.02 -33.63 11.59
CA ASP A 199 -4.28 -34.93 12.21
C ASP A 199 -3.08 -35.89 12.16
N GLY A 200 -1.92 -35.41 11.71
CA GLY A 200 -0.72 -36.22 11.53
C GLY A 200 -0.70 -37.06 10.25
N SER A 201 -1.74 -36.99 9.41
CA SER A 201 -1.89 -37.82 8.21
C SER A 201 -1.39 -37.14 6.92
N GLY A 202 -0.11 -36.74 6.90
CA GLY A 202 0.52 -36.20 5.67
C GLY A 202 -0.08 -34.88 5.18
N GLU A 203 0.38 -34.41 4.01
CA GLU A 203 -0.04 -33.12 3.45
C GLU A 203 -1.50 -33.15 3.02
N GLN A 204 -2.32 -32.25 3.58
CA GLN A 204 -3.66 -32.01 3.07
C GLN A 204 -3.58 -31.29 1.73
N ASN A 205 -4.13 -31.92 0.69
CA ASN A 205 -4.06 -31.39 -0.68
C ASN A 205 -5.10 -30.30 -0.98
N SER A 206 -6.08 -30.08 -0.11
CA SER A 206 -7.17 -29.12 -0.33
C SER A 206 -6.91 -27.82 0.41
N VAL A 207 -7.05 -26.68 -0.27
CA VAL A 207 -6.88 -25.37 0.36
C VAL A 207 -8.17 -24.96 1.07
N ALA A 208 -8.10 -24.80 2.38
CA ALA A 208 -9.23 -24.44 3.24
C ALA A 208 -9.48 -22.93 3.32
N ALA A 209 -8.44 -22.10 3.17
CA ALA A 209 -8.55 -20.65 3.14
C ALA A 209 -7.40 -20.00 2.37
N VAL A 210 -7.62 -18.81 1.84
CA VAL A 210 -6.56 -17.99 1.22
C VAL A 210 -6.43 -16.67 1.96
N TYR A 211 -5.20 -16.21 2.11
CA TYR A 211 -4.87 -14.97 2.77
C TYR A 211 -4.00 -14.10 1.87
N LEU A 212 -4.39 -12.84 1.71
CA LEU A 212 -3.54 -11.83 1.09
C LEU A 212 -2.62 -11.28 2.17
N MET A 213 -1.32 -11.32 1.93
CA MET A 213 -0.32 -10.89 2.90
C MET A 213 0.78 -10.08 2.25
N ASP A 214 1.35 -9.18 3.03
CA ASP A 214 2.66 -8.65 2.73
C ASP A 214 3.65 -9.74 3.16
N GLY A 215 4.44 -10.24 2.21
CA GLY A 215 5.27 -11.44 2.35
C GLY A 215 6.15 -11.46 3.61
N PRO A 216 6.71 -12.63 3.98
CA PRO A 216 7.68 -12.70 5.07
C PRO A 216 8.83 -11.71 4.82
N ASP A 217 9.25 -10.98 5.85
CA ASP A 217 10.33 -9.97 5.79
C ASP A 217 11.71 -10.65 5.64
N PHE A 218 11.93 -11.39 4.55
CA PHE A 218 13.22 -11.96 4.23
C PHE A 218 14.08 -10.87 3.56
N GLY A 219 15.04 -10.31 4.31
CA GLY A 219 16.00 -9.32 3.79
C GLY A 219 15.52 -7.87 3.86
N ASN A 220 15.51 -7.15 2.73
CA ASN A 220 15.39 -5.68 2.66
C ASN A 220 13.96 -5.11 2.76
N GLY A 221 12.94 -5.92 3.07
CA GLY A 221 11.58 -5.44 3.31
C GLY A 221 10.50 -6.49 3.07
N SER A 222 9.25 -6.11 3.32
CA SER A 222 8.04 -6.88 3.00
C SER A 222 7.70 -6.69 1.52
N GLU A 223 7.29 -7.75 0.84
CA GLU A 223 6.78 -7.66 -0.52
C GLU A 223 5.24 -7.73 -0.49
N PRO A 224 4.54 -6.62 -0.78
CA PRO A 224 3.08 -6.59 -0.70
C PRO A 224 2.41 -7.50 -1.71
N GLY A 225 1.22 -7.99 -1.36
CA GLY A 225 0.32 -8.67 -2.27
C GLY A 225 0.67 -10.11 -2.62
N CYS A 226 1.47 -10.79 -1.79
CA CYS A 226 1.63 -12.24 -1.86
C CYS A 226 0.36 -12.94 -1.33
N MET A 227 0.22 -14.23 -1.61
CA MET A 227 -0.91 -15.03 -1.10
C MET A 227 -0.41 -16.24 -0.34
N PHE A 228 -1.14 -16.64 0.69
CA PHE A 228 -0.90 -17.88 1.40
C PHE A 228 -2.15 -18.74 1.38
N PHE A 229 -1.98 -19.96 0.87
CA PHE A 229 -3.02 -20.96 0.68
C PHE A 229 -2.96 -21.93 1.86
N ALA A 230 -3.79 -21.70 2.87
CA ALA A 230 -3.81 -22.49 4.09
C ALA A 230 -4.51 -23.82 3.88
N THR A 231 -3.88 -24.90 4.32
CA THR A 231 -4.42 -26.27 4.27
C THR A 231 -5.00 -26.67 5.61
N ASP A 232 -4.20 -26.55 6.67
CA ASP A 232 -4.51 -27.02 8.02
C ASP A 232 -3.80 -26.18 9.10
N ILE A 233 -4.19 -26.39 10.35
CA ILE A 233 -3.63 -25.71 11.53
C ILE A 233 -3.06 -26.74 12.50
N GLN A 234 -1.90 -26.43 13.08
CA GLN A 234 -1.36 -27.14 14.24
C GLN A 234 -1.55 -26.25 15.46
N THR A 235 -2.65 -26.45 16.19
CA THR A 235 -3.02 -25.60 17.32
C THR A 235 -2.02 -25.74 18.47
N SER A 236 -1.40 -26.91 18.65
CA SER A 236 -0.32 -27.15 19.64
C SER A 236 0.85 -26.19 19.47
N ASP A 237 1.23 -25.92 18.22
CA ASP A 237 2.41 -25.15 17.86
C ASP A 237 2.06 -23.71 17.46
N ASN A 238 0.76 -23.38 17.45
CA ASN A 238 0.21 -22.10 17.00
C ASN A 238 0.70 -21.71 15.60
N ILE A 239 0.65 -22.65 14.66
CA ILE A 239 0.99 -22.42 13.25
C ILE A 239 -0.13 -22.81 12.31
N VAL A 240 -0.17 -22.15 11.15
CA VAL A 240 -0.97 -22.54 9.98
C VAL A 240 -0.02 -23.04 8.90
N ASN A 241 -0.34 -24.19 8.30
CA ASN A 241 0.41 -24.81 7.22
C ASN A 241 -0.21 -24.46 5.86
N GLY A 242 0.62 -24.43 4.83
CA GLY A 242 0.13 -24.14 3.49
C GLY A 242 1.20 -23.86 2.46
N TYR A 243 0.78 -23.22 1.38
CA TYR A 243 1.64 -22.77 0.29
C TYR A 243 1.73 -21.25 0.28
N PHE A 244 2.94 -20.72 0.31
CA PHE A 244 3.20 -19.33 0.03
C PHE A 244 3.39 -19.15 -1.47
N TRP A 245 2.56 -18.31 -2.08
CA TRP A 245 2.70 -17.89 -3.46
C TRP A 245 3.27 -16.48 -3.52
N ALA A 246 4.37 -16.34 -4.27
CA ALA A 246 5.00 -15.09 -4.63
C ALA A 246 4.86 -14.87 -6.15
N PRO A 247 4.38 -13.70 -6.60
CA PRO A 247 4.35 -13.36 -8.02
C PRO A 247 5.76 -13.13 -8.57
N SER A 248 5.92 -13.18 -9.90
CA SER A 248 7.24 -13.06 -10.56
C SER A 248 7.98 -11.74 -10.28
N ASP A 249 7.24 -10.68 -9.96
CA ASP A 249 7.80 -9.36 -9.65
C ASP A 249 8.22 -9.20 -8.18
N ALA A 250 8.03 -10.25 -7.36
CA ALA A 250 8.35 -10.27 -5.93
C ALA A 250 9.86 -10.36 -5.61
N GLY A 251 10.72 -10.16 -6.63
CA GLY A 251 12.17 -10.08 -6.47
C GLY A 251 12.81 -11.40 -6.03
N LEU A 252 13.28 -11.45 -4.78
CA LEU A 252 14.00 -12.60 -4.21
C LEU A 252 13.07 -13.64 -3.58
N LEU A 253 11.77 -13.35 -3.46
CA LEU A 253 10.82 -14.30 -2.90
C LEU A 253 10.46 -15.35 -3.95
N THR A 254 10.48 -16.61 -3.52
CA THR A 254 10.06 -17.75 -4.32
C THR A 254 8.89 -18.43 -3.64
N SER A 255 7.91 -18.84 -4.44
CA SER A 255 6.76 -19.60 -3.92
C SER A 255 7.22 -20.94 -3.34
N GLU A 256 6.76 -21.27 -2.13
CA GLU A 256 7.21 -22.45 -1.40
C GLU A 256 6.15 -22.97 -0.42
N SER A 257 6.24 -24.26 -0.09
CA SER A 257 5.48 -24.85 1.02
C SER A 257 6.07 -24.39 2.35
N GLY A 258 5.23 -24.10 3.33
CA GLY A 258 5.71 -23.69 4.64
C GLY A 258 4.62 -23.47 5.66
N SER A 259 5.01 -22.86 6.77
CA SER A 259 4.12 -22.59 7.90
C SER A 259 4.35 -21.19 8.45
N PHE A 260 3.29 -20.58 8.97
CA PHE A 260 3.36 -19.29 9.65
C PHE A 260 2.79 -19.38 11.06
N TYR A 261 3.40 -18.66 12.00
CA TYR A 261 2.80 -18.48 13.32
C TYR A 261 1.48 -17.69 13.21
N LEU A 262 0.43 -18.19 13.87
CA LEU A 262 -0.92 -17.61 13.81
C LEU A 262 -0.93 -16.13 14.23
N HIS A 263 -0.08 -15.73 15.19
CA HIS A 263 0.00 -14.36 15.68
C HIS A 263 0.64 -13.39 14.68
N ASP A 264 1.67 -13.82 13.95
CA ASP A 264 2.29 -13.02 12.90
C ASP A 264 1.34 -12.82 11.73
N PHE A 265 0.61 -13.89 11.41
CA PHE A 265 -0.38 -13.90 10.35
C PHE A 265 -1.49 -12.86 10.58
N LYS A 266 -2.04 -12.76 11.81
CA LYS A 266 -3.03 -11.75 12.18
C LYS A 266 -2.53 -10.31 12.04
N ARG A 267 -1.21 -10.08 12.09
CA ARG A 267 -0.60 -8.74 12.01
C ARG A 267 -0.28 -8.32 10.58
N LYS A 268 -0.13 -9.27 9.66
CA LYS A 268 0.45 -9.04 8.32
C LYS A 268 -0.45 -9.48 7.17
N ALA A 269 -1.59 -10.09 7.45
CA ALA A 269 -2.47 -10.65 6.43
C ALA A 269 -3.93 -10.17 6.57
N GLY A 270 -4.69 -10.39 5.51
CA GLY A 270 -6.15 -10.37 5.49
C GLY A 270 -6.68 -11.64 4.85
N ARG A 271 -7.75 -12.21 5.41
CA ARG A 271 -8.41 -13.40 4.84
C ARG A 271 -9.16 -12.99 3.59
N VAL A 272 -8.97 -13.69 2.48
CA VAL A 272 -9.74 -13.43 1.25
C VAL A 272 -11.18 -13.86 1.48
N ARG A 273 -12.10 -12.89 1.42
CA ARG A 273 -13.51 -13.08 1.77
C ARG A 273 -14.24 -14.01 0.81
N ASP A 274 -14.04 -13.77 -0.48
CA ASP A 274 -14.82 -14.41 -1.55
C ASP A 274 -14.21 -15.77 -1.97
N TYR A 275 -13.24 -16.31 -1.22
CA TYR A 275 -12.63 -17.62 -1.54
C TYR A 275 -13.53 -18.77 -1.07
N GLU A 276 -13.82 -19.72 -1.96
CA GLU A 276 -14.59 -20.92 -1.65
C GLU A 276 -13.65 -22.04 -1.15
N PRO A 277 -13.77 -22.52 0.10
CA PRO A 277 -12.93 -23.59 0.63
C PRO A 277 -12.98 -24.86 -0.22
N GLY A 278 -11.81 -25.42 -0.56
CA GLY A 278 -11.67 -26.61 -1.39
C GLY A 278 -11.87 -26.40 -2.91
N SER A 279 -12.13 -25.17 -3.36
CA SER A 279 -12.18 -24.82 -4.79
C SER A 279 -10.82 -24.95 -5.49
N MET A 280 -9.73 -24.94 -4.73
CA MET A 280 -8.36 -25.04 -5.23
C MET A 280 -7.57 -26.10 -4.45
N SER A 281 -6.79 -26.91 -5.16
CA SER A 281 -5.82 -27.81 -4.54
C SER A 281 -4.46 -27.13 -4.35
N PHE A 282 -3.61 -27.73 -3.52
CA PHE A 282 -2.22 -27.32 -3.36
C PHE A 282 -1.45 -27.31 -4.69
N THR A 283 -1.73 -28.29 -5.56
CA THR A 283 -1.12 -28.38 -6.90
C THR A 283 -1.59 -27.25 -7.82
N ASP A 284 -2.83 -26.80 -7.68
CA ASP A 284 -3.36 -25.68 -8.46
C ASP A 284 -2.73 -24.36 -7.99
N ALA A 285 -2.60 -24.18 -6.66
CA ALA A 285 -1.91 -23.01 -6.08
C ALA A 285 -0.45 -22.90 -6.57
N ALA A 286 0.27 -24.03 -6.65
CA ALA A 286 1.64 -24.08 -7.16
C ALA A 286 1.76 -23.79 -8.67
N LYS A 287 0.65 -23.83 -9.41
CA LYS A 287 0.59 -23.54 -10.85
C LYS A 287 -0.04 -22.19 -11.17
N LEU A 288 -0.37 -21.39 -10.16
CA LEU A 288 -0.92 -20.06 -10.36
C LEU A 288 0.01 -19.24 -11.26
N ASP A 289 -0.63 -18.42 -12.11
CA ASP A 289 0.08 -17.50 -12.97
C ASP A 289 1.02 -16.62 -12.12
N SER A 290 2.20 -16.34 -12.66
CA SER A 290 3.16 -15.47 -11.99
C SER A 290 2.82 -13.98 -12.15
N ASP A 291 1.87 -13.66 -13.03
CA ASP A 291 1.19 -12.36 -13.07
C ASP A 291 0.22 -12.20 -11.89
N ARG A 292 0.30 -11.03 -11.25
CA ARG A 292 -0.38 -10.76 -10.00
C ARG A 292 -1.89 -10.65 -10.17
N ALA A 293 -2.35 -9.94 -11.20
CA ALA A 293 -3.78 -9.76 -11.45
C ALA A 293 -4.43 -11.08 -11.88
N ALA A 294 -3.75 -11.88 -12.71
CA ALA A 294 -4.21 -13.20 -13.11
C ALA A 294 -4.29 -14.17 -11.92
N GLY A 295 -3.27 -14.17 -11.04
CA GLY A 295 -3.27 -14.96 -9.81
C GLY A 295 -4.45 -14.61 -8.89
N TYR A 296 -4.72 -13.32 -8.69
CA TYR A 296 -5.87 -12.87 -7.90
C TYR A 296 -7.22 -13.32 -8.46
N LYS A 297 -7.40 -13.17 -9.78
CA LYS A 297 -8.63 -13.61 -10.48
C LYS A 297 -8.87 -15.11 -10.34
N ALA A 298 -7.82 -15.91 -10.47
CA ALA A 298 -7.89 -17.36 -10.32
C ALA A 298 -8.37 -17.79 -8.92
N VAL A 299 -8.06 -17.02 -7.87
CA VAL A 299 -8.48 -17.31 -6.49
C VAL A 299 -9.94 -16.95 -6.22
N VAL A 300 -10.43 -15.85 -6.77
CA VAL A 300 -11.82 -15.39 -6.52
C VAL A 300 -12.82 -15.84 -7.59
N GLY A 301 -12.36 -16.54 -8.63
CA GLY A 301 -13.21 -17.04 -9.73
C GLY A 301 -13.85 -15.95 -10.59
N LYS A 302 -13.19 -14.78 -10.72
CA LYS A 302 -13.69 -13.61 -11.48
C LYS A 302 -12.90 -13.33 -12.75
#